data_AF-A0A2T4BXG0-F1
#
_entry.id   AF-A0A2T4BXG0-F1
#
_cell.length_a   1.000
_cell.length_b   1.000
_cell.length_c   1.000
_cell.angle_alpha   90.00
_cell.angle_beta   90.00
_cell.angle_gamma   90.00
#
_symmetry.space_group_name_H-M   'P 1'
#
loop_
_entity.id
_entity.type
_entity.pdbx_description
1 polymer ?
#
loop_
_entity_poly.entity_id
_entity_poly.type
_entity_poly.pdbx_seq_one_letter_code
_entity_poly.pdbx_strand_id
1 'polypeptide(L)'
;MADTTETQARPIDETPISSVKTNSDRKNSLSNYLKHRPERSELVEKNILPDSTAAPGLIASQKELQKHMLEDKLNDKISHRPSPDALLKEGVLHEDPRSPEEKYEEAIEEEYAKREGGA
;
A
#
# COMPACT_ATOMS: atom_id res chain seq x y z
N MET A 1 4.51 -5.24 36.61
CA MET A 1 3.11 -5.72 36.63
C MET A 1 2.69 -5.83 35.18
N ALA A 2 2.53 -7.05 34.68
CA ALA A 2 2.17 -7.30 33.29
C ALA A 2 0.66 -7.56 33.24
N ASP A 3 -0.08 -6.70 32.54
CA ASP A 3 -1.51 -6.84 32.34
C ASP A 3 -1.77 -7.82 31.18
N THR A 4 -2.39 -8.94 31.52
CA THR A 4 -2.80 -9.99 30.60
C THR A 4 -4.04 -9.51 29.84
N THR A 5 -3.90 -9.15 28.56
CA THR A 5 -5.06 -8.78 27.73
C THR A 5 -5.81 -10.06 27.33
N GLU A 6 -6.79 -10.41 28.15
CA GLU A 6 -7.75 -11.48 27.94
C GLU A 6 -8.64 -11.11 26.75
N THR A 7 -8.43 -11.77 25.61
CA THR A 7 -9.29 -11.65 24.43
C THR A 7 -10.64 -12.29 24.75
N GLN A 8 -11.56 -11.52 25.35
CA GLN A 8 -12.96 -11.91 25.46
C GLN A 8 -13.57 -11.95 24.06
N ALA A 9 -13.73 -13.16 23.52
CA ALA A 9 -14.52 -13.41 22.33
C ALA A 9 -15.96 -12.95 22.60
N ARG A 10 -16.45 -12.01 21.77
CA ARG A 10 -17.84 -11.53 21.87
C ARG A 10 -18.78 -12.72 21.64
N PRO A 11 -19.88 -12.85 22.41
CA PRO A 11 -20.80 -13.98 22.25
C PRO A 11 -21.40 -13.98 20.85
N ILE A 12 -21.33 -15.15 20.21
CA ILE A 12 -21.80 -15.41 18.86
C ILE A 12 -23.34 -15.50 18.94
N ASP A 13 -24.06 -14.77 18.08
CA ASP A 13 -25.53 -14.76 18.05
C ASP A 13 -26.04 -16.00 17.29
N GLU A 14 -26.45 -17.03 18.04
CA GLU A 14 -26.99 -18.32 17.57
C GLU A 14 -28.50 -18.26 17.21
N THR A 15 -29.12 -17.07 17.12
CA THR A 15 -30.57 -17.01 16.83
C THR A 15 -30.91 -17.52 15.42
N PRO A 16 -31.94 -18.39 15.27
CA PRO A 16 -32.25 -19.03 13.98
C PRO A 16 -32.65 -18.02 12.90
N ILE A 17 -32.32 -18.33 11.64
CA ILE A 17 -32.57 -17.49 10.45
C ILE A 17 -34.05 -17.56 9.99
N SER A 18 -34.87 -18.42 10.60
CA SER A 18 -36.28 -18.55 10.23
C SER A 18 -37.08 -17.29 10.57
N SER A 19 -38.08 -17.00 9.74
CA SER A 19 -38.95 -15.81 9.82
C SER A 19 -39.83 -15.84 11.08
N VAL A 20 -39.23 -15.57 12.24
CA VAL A 20 -39.96 -15.24 13.46
C VAL A 20 -40.02 -13.72 13.56
N LYS A 21 -41.23 -13.22 13.35
CA LYS A 21 -41.62 -11.84 13.62
C LYS A 21 -41.13 -11.50 15.03
N THR A 22 -40.18 -10.55 15.09
CA THR A 22 -39.68 -9.89 16.32
C THR A 22 -38.81 -10.71 17.28
N ASN A 23 -37.63 -11.14 16.83
CA ASN A 23 -36.51 -11.37 17.77
C ASN A 23 -36.03 -10.00 18.32
N SER A 24 -36.54 -9.61 19.48
CA SER A 24 -36.21 -8.34 20.16
C SER A 24 -34.71 -8.20 20.43
N ASP A 25 -34.03 -9.31 20.73
CA ASP A 25 -32.59 -9.33 21.02
C ASP A 25 -31.75 -8.99 19.78
N ARG A 26 -32.13 -9.49 18.60
CA ARG A 26 -31.50 -9.12 17.33
C ARG A 26 -31.69 -7.63 17.01
N LYS A 27 -32.88 -7.08 17.30
CA LYS A 27 -33.15 -5.65 17.14
C LYS A 27 -32.27 -4.81 18.07
N ASN A 28 -32.13 -5.23 19.33
CA ASN A 28 -31.28 -4.57 20.30
C ASN A 28 -29.79 -4.62 19.89
N SER A 29 -29.29 -5.80 19.52
CA SER A 29 -27.92 -6.00 19.04
C SER A 29 -27.60 -5.13 17.81
N LEU A 30 -28.46 -5.17 16.78
CA LEU A 30 -28.30 -4.35 15.58
C LEU A 30 -28.30 -2.85 15.90
N SER A 31 -29.21 -2.39 16.77
CA SER A 31 -29.26 -0.99 17.17
C SER A 31 -27.98 -0.53 17.86
N ASN A 32 -27.35 -1.40 18.66
CA ASN A 32 -26.09 -1.11 19.33
C ASN A 32 -24.93 -1.03 18.33
N TYR A 33 -24.89 -1.91 17.33
CA TYR A 33 -23.87 -1.85 16.27
C TYR A 33 -24.02 -0.63 15.36
N LEU A 34 -25.24 -0.21 15.05
CA LEU A 34 -25.48 1.00 14.24
C LEU A 34 -25.05 2.28 14.98
N LYS A 35 -25.18 2.33 16.32
CA LYS A 35 -24.71 3.46 17.15
C LYS A 35 -23.19 3.60 17.16
N HIS A 36 -22.47 2.49 17.10
CA HIS A 36 -20.99 2.46 17.12
C HIS A 36 -20.40 2.24 15.73
N ARG A 37 -21.19 2.49 14.67
CA ARG A 37 -20.73 2.32 13.30
C ARG A 37 -19.68 3.40 12.98
N PRO A 38 -18.48 3.01 12.52
CA PRO A 38 -17.47 3.96 12.06
C PRO A 38 -17.96 4.83 10.89
N GLU A 39 -17.48 6.06 10.84
CA GLU A 39 -17.76 6.98 9.74
C GLU A 39 -17.11 6.49 8.44
N ARG A 40 -17.65 6.94 7.30
CA ARG A 40 -17.14 6.55 5.97
C ARG A 40 -15.65 6.90 5.81
N SER A 41 -15.24 8.08 6.27
CA SER A 41 -13.85 8.56 6.18
C SER A 41 -12.88 7.62 6.88
N GLU A 42 -13.20 7.17 8.10
CA GLU A 42 -12.36 6.23 8.84
C GLU A 42 -12.17 4.91 8.12
N LEU A 43 -13.22 4.41 7.44
CA LEU A 43 -13.13 3.18 6.65
C LEU A 43 -12.26 3.36 5.41
N VAL A 44 -12.26 4.55 4.81
CA VAL A 44 -11.39 4.89 3.67
C VAL A 44 -9.93 4.99 4.12
N GLU A 45 -9.65 5.68 5.22
CA GLU A 45 -8.29 5.82 5.77
C GLU A 45 -7.70 4.46 6.15
N LYS A 46 -8.53 3.56 6.71
CA LYS A 46 -8.15 2.17 7.02
C LYS A 46 -8.08 1.28 5.78
N ASN A 47 -8.25 1.82 4.57
CA ASN A 47 -8.26 1.09 3.30
C ASN A 47 -9.29 -0.06 3.23
N ILE A 48 -10.39 0.05 3.98
CA ILE A 48 -11.50 -0.90 3.95
C ILE A 48 -12.48 -0.53 2.82
N LEU A 49 -12.77 0.77 2.68
CA LEU A 49 -13.60 1.30 1.60
C LEU A 49 -12.73 2.04 0.58
N PRO A 50 -12.96 1.85 -0.74
CA PRO A 50 -12.25 2.63 -1.75
C PRO A 50 -12.64 4.11 -1.68
N ASP A 51 -11.65 5.00 -1.79
CA ASP A 51 -11.87 6.43 -1.91
C ASP A 51 -12.24 6.83 -3.34
N SER A 52 -13.45 6.44 -3.76
CA SER A 52 -13.94 6.80 -5.09
C SER A 52 -15.41 7.19 -5.04
N THR A 53 -15.75 8.17 -5.87
CA THR A 53 -17.12 8.57 -6.20
C THR A 53 -17.67 7.81 -7.41
N ALA A 54 -16.86 6.97 -8.06
CA ALA A 54 -17.29 6.16 -9.20
C ALA A 54 -18.35 5.14 -8.80
N ALA A 55 -19.15 4.72 -9.79
CA ALA A 55 -20.15 3.67 -9.58
C ALA A 55 -19.47 2.37 -9.11
N PRO A 56 -20.09 1.58 -8.22
CA PRO A 56 -19.48 0.37 -7.66
C PRO A 56 -18.94 -0.63 -8.69
N GLY A 57 -19.60 -0.75 -9.84
CA GLY A 57 -19.17 -1.65 -10.92
C GLY A 57 -17.90 -1.19 -11.66
N LEU A 58 -17.51 0.09 -11.56
CA LEU A 58 -16.36 0.66 -12.26
C LEU A 58 -15.12 0.83 -11.37
N ILE A 59 -15.25 0.64 -10.06
CA ILE A 59 -14.15 0.84 -9.10
C ILE A 59 -12.96 -0.07 -9.43
N ALA A 60 -13.23 -1.31 -9.86
CA ALA A 60 -12.19 -2.26 -10.25
C ALA A 60 -11.37 -1.74 -11.45
N SER A 61 -12.03 -1.33 -12.52
CA SER A 61 -11.38 -0.78 -13.72
C SER A 61 -10.66 0.53 -13.43
N GLN A 62 -11.22 1.39 -12.58
CA GLN A 62 -10.55 2.61 -12.14
C GLN A 62 -9.24 2.30 -11.41
N LYS A 63 -9.23 1.33 -10.51
CA LYS A 63 -8.04 0.91 -9.77
C LYS A 63 -6.98 0.31 -10.70
N GLU A 64 -7.39 -0.49 -11.66
CA GLU A 64 -6.51 -1.07 -12.67
C GLU A 64 -5.86 0.02 -13.53
N LEU A 65 -6.63 0.99 -14.02
CA LEU A 65 -6.11 2.14 -14.75
C LEU A 65 -5.11 2.94 -13.90
N GLN A 66 -5.45 3.25 -12.65
CA GLN A 66 -4.55 3.96 -11.74
C GLN A 66 -3.23 3.23 -11.52
N LYS A 67 -3.29 1.88 -11.43
CA LYS A 67 -2.09 1.05 -11.29
C LYS A 67 -1.20 1.16 -12.54
N HIS A 68 -1.77 1.02 -13.74
CA HIS A 68 -0.99 1.14 -14.98
C HIS A 68 -0.40 2.53 -15.17
N MET A 69 -1.17 3.58 -14.89
CA MET A 69 -0.64 4.95 -14.93
C MET A 69 0.53 5.17 -13.96
N LEU A 70 0.46 4.56 -12.77
CA LEU A 70 1.56 4.61 -11.79
C LEU A 70 2.78 3.84 -12.27
N GLU A 71 2.57 2.66 -12.86
CA GLU A 71 3.62 1.82 -13.44
C GLU A 71 4.38 2.57 -14.54
N ASP A 72 3.66 3.13 -15.52
CA ASP A 72 4.26 3.90 -16.60
C ASP A 72 5.05 5.11 -16.07
N LYS A 73 4.46 5.85 -15.12
CA LYS A 73 5.11 7.00 -14.50
C LYS A 73 6.35 6.61 -13.71
N LEU A 74 6.35 5.45 -13.06
CA LEU A 74 7.49 4.95 -12.31
C LEU A 74 8.59 4.50 -13.26
N ASN A 75 8.25 3.78 -14.33
CA ASN A 75 9.19 3.35 -15.35
C ASN A 75 9.92 4.53 -16.00
N ASP A 76 9.20 5.59 -16.35
CA ASP A 76 9.79 6.82 -16.89
C ASP A 76 10.74 7.52 -15.89
N LYS A 77 10.40 7.51 -14.60
CA LYS A 77 11.28 8.07 -13.55
C LYS A 77 12.51 7.21 -13.28
N ILE A 78 12.39 5.89 -13.41
CA ILE A 78 13.49 4.96 -13.22
C ILE A 78 14.47 5.04 -14.39
N SER A 79 13.98 5.16 -15.63
CA SER A 79 14.85 5.31 -16.81
C SER A 79 15.70 6.58 -16.77
N HIS A 80 15.16 7.66 -16.20
CA HIS A 80 15.86 8.93 -15.99
C HIS A 80 16.45 9.08 -14.59
N ARG A 81 16.65 7.98 -13.85
CA ARG A 81 17.20 8.04 -12.50
C ARG A 81 18.64 8.57 -12.52
N PRO A 82 18.96 9.68 -11.81
CA PRO A 82 20.31 10.24 -11.80
C PRO A 82 21.29 9.29 -11.08
N SER A 83 22.53 9.27 -11.55
CA SER A 83 23.60 8.50 -10.89
C SER A 83 23.97 9.10 -9.52
N PRO A 84 24.52 8.30 -8.60
CA PRO A 84 24.97 8.80 -7.30
C PRO A 84 26.00 9.93 -7.42
N ASP A 85 26.90 9.88 -8.40
CA ASP A 85 27.89 10.94 -8.68
C ASP A 85 27.24 12.25 -9.10
N ALA A 86 26.18 12.18 -9.92
CA ALA A 86 25.43 13.36 -10.30
C ALA A 86 24.75 14.00 -9.07
N LEU A 87 24.23 13.18 -8.15
CA LEU A 87 23.62 13.67 -6.89
C LEU A 87 24.64 14.27 -5.91
N LEU A 88 25.87 13.75 -5.87
CA LEU A 88 26.98 14.33 -5.11
C LEU A 88 27.37 15.71 -5.65
N LYS A 89 27.47 15.83 -6.98
CA LYS A 89 27.79 17.11 -7.63
C LYS A 89 26.74 18.19 -7.37
N GLU A 90 25.46 17.81 -7.37
CA GLU A 90 24.34 18.70 -7.05
C GLU A 90 24.18 18.97 -5.54
N GLY A 91 24.99 18.35 -4.68
CA GLY A 91 24.95 18.53 -3.23
C GLY A 91 23.72 17.92 -2.54
N VAL A 92 22.97 17.06 -3.23
CA VAL A 92 21.83 16.31 -2.67
C VAL A 92 22.33 15.16 -1.80
N LEU A 93 23.41 14.52 -2.23
CA LEU A 93 24.08 13.44 -1.52
C LEU A 93 25.41 13.96 -0.94
N HIS A 94 25.77 13.52 0.26
CA HIS A 94 27.00 13.98 0.95
C HIS A 94 28.17 13.00 0.77
N GLU A 95 27.88 11.70 0.79
CA GLU A 95 28.85 10.63 0.57
C GLU A 95 28.26 9.59 -0.39
N ASP A 96 29.10 8.97 -1.19
CA ASP A 96 28.66 7.93 -2.12
C ASP A 96 28.22 6.68 -1.33
N PRO A 97 26.97 6.20 -1.50
CA PRO A 97 26.49 5.01 -0.80
C PRO A 97 27.08 3.70 -1.33
N ARG A 98 27.79 3.71 -2.46
CA ARG A 98 28.43 2.50 -3.04
C ARG A 98 29.63 2.05 -2.20
N SER A 99 29.75 0.74 -2.01
CA SER A 99 30.93 0.09 -1.42
C SER A 99 32.16 0.34 -2.31
N PRO A 100 33.38 0.44 -1.74
CA PRO A 100 34.60 0.47 -2.54
C PRO A 100 34.69 -0.68 -3.55
N GLU A 101 34.23 -1.88 -3.20
CA GLU A 101 34.23 -3.06 -4.07
C GLU A 101 33.35 -2.87 -5.31
N GLU A 102 32.13 -2.37 -5.12
CA GLU A 102 31.18 -2.08 -6.21
C GLU A 102 31.72 -1.02 -7.19
N LYS A 103 32.46 -0.03 -6.67
CA LYS A 103 33.12 0.98 -7.52
C LYS A 103 34.23 0.40 -8.39
N TYR A 104 34.99 -0.55 -7.86
CA TYR A 104 36.04 -1.21 -8.63
C TYR A 104 35.45 -2.09 -9.72
N GLU A 105 34.37 -2.83 -9.42
CA GLU A 105 33.66 -3.64 -10.41
C GLU A 105 33.11 -2.78 -11.56
N GLU A 106 32.41 -1.68 -11.25
CA GLU A 106 31.88 -0.75 -12.25
C GLU A 106 32.99 -0.17 -13.16
N ALA A 107 34.13 0.21 -12.57
CA ALA A 107 35.28 0.71 -13.33
C ALA A 107 35.91 -0.36 -14.25
N ILE A 108 35.94 -1.62 -13.82
CA ILE A 108 36.43 -2.74 -14.63
C ILE A 108 35.48 -3.01 -15.81
N GLU A 109 34.16 -2.98 -15.56
CA GLU A 109 33.13 -3.16 -16.58
C GLU A 109 33.18 -2.05 -17.64
N GLU A 110 33.34 -0.79 -17.21
CA GLU A 110 33.47 0.36 -18.12
C GLU A 110 34.71 0.25 -19.02
N GLU A 111 35.87 -0.14 -18.47
CA GLU A 111 37.11 -0.37 -19.23
C GLU A 111 36.95 -1.51 -20.25
N TYR A 112 36.28 -2.59 -19.86
CA TYR A 112 35.99 -3.71 -20.76
C TYR A 112 35.06 -3.28 -21.90
N ALA A 113 33.98 -2.57 -21.59
CA ALA A 113 33.05 -2.02 -22.59
C ALA A 113 33.72 -1.01 -23.54
N LYS A 114 34.67 -0.22 -23.04
CA LYS A 114 35.46 0.73 -23.85
C LYS A 114 36.38 0.02 -24.85
N ARG A 115 36.95 -1.13 -24.47
CA ARG A 115 37.93 -1.88 -25.27
C ARG A 115 37.30 -2.80 -26.32
N GLU A 116 36.18 -3.45 -26.00
CA GLU A 116 35.51 -4.40 -26.90
C GLU A 116 34.70 -3.71 -28.02
N GLY A 117 34.64 -2.38 -28.04
CA GLY A 117 33.87 -1.63 -29.04
C GLY A 117 32.38 -1.83 -28.82
N GLY A 118 31.82 -1.12 -27.85
CA GLY A 118 30.37 -1.03 -27.66
C GLY A 118 29.64 -0.65 -28.95
N ALA A 119 28.58 -1.39 -29.27
CA ALA A 119 27.62 -1.03 -30.31
C ALA A 119 26.95 0.33 -30.02
#